data_AF-A0A964FJN0-F1
#
_entry.id   AF-A0A964FJN0-F1
#
_cell.length_a   1.000
_cell.length_b   1.000
_cell.length_c   1.000
_cell.angle_alpha   90.00
_cell.angle_beta   90.00
_cell.angle_gamma   90.00
#
_symmetry.space_group_name_H-M   'P 1'
#
loop_
_entity.id
_entity.type
_entity.pdbx_description
1 polymer ?
#
loop_
_entity_poly.entity_id
_entity_poly.type
_entity_poly.pdbx_seq_one_letter_code
_entity_poly.pdbx_strand_id
1 'polypeptide(L)'
;MKPLKSSLIILASVGLLFLGACGKGDEASDTKITSTPPPAASKPASSAPAAAPGATDKTAHPQASKGGQVVESGAYHLEFVAEKESTGTHLDFYLQKGDAHAPVPNAKVSAQVQLPNGKQQTLALKYDPEGKHYTVVFPVKEAGQYPVKMNADINGEKVDGRFTFTQ
;
A
#
# COMPACT_ATOMS: atom_id res chain seq x y z
N MET A 1 25.67 9.91 -54.65
CA MET A 1 27.04 10.12 -54.13
C MET A 1 27.17 9.38 -52.80
N LYS A 2 28.38 8.89 -52.51
CA LYS A 2 28.76 7.93 -51.46
C LYS A 2 28.57 8.44 -50.00
N PRO A 3 28.43 7.54 -48.99
CA PRO A 3 28.28 7.86 -47.57
C PRO A 3 29.61 7.86 -46.80
N LEU A 4 29.77 8.75 -45.81
CA LEU A 4 30.96 8.93 -44.94
C LEU A 4 30.45 9.71 -43.69
N LYS A 5 30.66 9.38 -42.40
CA LYS A 5 31.63 8.55 -41.67
C LYS A 5 31.10 8.20 -40.25
N SER A 6 31.47 7.01 -39.75
CA SER A 6 31.70 6.58 -38.34
C SER A 6 32.37 7.64 -37.45
N SER A 7 32.52 7.54 -36.12
CA SER A 7 32.10 6.70 -34.97
C SER A 7 32.84 7.32 -33.76
N LEU A 8 32.26 7.43 -32.57
CA LEU A 8 33.05 7.35 -31.32
C LEU A 8 32.19 6.98 -30.11
N ILE A 9 32.42 5.77 -29.62
CA ILE A 9 32.02 5.27 -28.30
C ILE A 9 32.98 5.88 -27.27
N ILE A 10 32.46 6.47 -26.19
CA ILE A 10 33.23 6.69 -24.96
C ILE A 10 32.57 5.93 -23.82
N LEU A 11 33.24 4.85 -23.44
CA LEU A 11 33.00 4.00 -22.30
C LEU A 11 33.77 4.60 -21.11
N ALA A 12 33.09 4.96 -20.02
CA ALA A 12 33.75 5.33 -18.78
C ALA A 12 33.03 4.68 -17.59
N SER A 13 33.43 3.43 -17.34
CA SER A 13 33.12 2.68 -16.14
C SER A 13 34.18 3.00 -15.08
N VAL A 14 33.80 3.57 -13.95
CA VAL A 14 34.62 3.51 -12.73
C VAL A 14 33.71 3.17 -11.57
N GLY A 15 33.85 1.93 -11.08
CA GLY A 15 33.24 1.49 -9.84
C GLY A 15 34.02 2.01 -8.63
N LEU A 16 33.31 2.31 -7.54
CA LEU A 16 33.87 2.31 -6.21
C LEU A 16 33.16 1.22 -5.39
N LEU A 17 33.87 0.11 -5.17
CA LEU A 17 33.58 -0.85 -4.12
C LEU A 17 34.40 -0.42 -2.89
N PHE A 18 33.73 -0.12 -1.78
CA PHE A 18 34.38 -0.17 -0.47
C PHE A 18 33.51 -0.89 0.57
N LEU A 19 34.11 -1.95 1.09
CA LEU A 19 33.71 -2.84 2.17
C LEU A 19 33.53 -2.09 3.50
N GLY A 20 32.49 -2.46 4.23
CA GLY A 20 32.39 -2.24 5.68
C GLY A 20 31.87 -3.50 6.37
N ALA A 21 32.78 -4.38 6.79
CA ALA A 21 32.49 -5.56 7.62
C ALA A 21 33.35 -5.48 8.90
N CYS A 22 32.71 -5.14 10.01
CA CYS A 22 33.18 -5.25 11.40
C CYS A 22 31.91 -5.55 12.24
N GLY A 23 31.84 -6.49 13.16
CA GLY A 23 32.85 -7.37 13.73
C GLY A 23 32.19 -8.56 14.45
N LYS A 24 33.05 -9.52 14.78
CA LYS A 24 32.81 -10.76 15.52
C LYS A 24 32.63 -10.45 17.02
N GLY A 25 31.79 -11.21 17.70
CA GLY A 25 31.65 -11.19 19.15
C GLY A 25 30.85 -12.40 19.62
N ASP A 26 31.50 -13.57 19.64
CA ASP A 26 31.04 -14.76 20.35
C ASP A 26 31.50 -14.65 21.81
N GLU A 27 30.58 -14.66 22.77
CA GLU A 27 30.87 -14.90 24.19
C GLU A 27 29.74 -15.78 24.73
N ALA A 28 30.10 -17.03 25.03
CA ALA A 28 29.27 -17.98 25.76
C ALA A 28 29.81 -18.08 27.19
N SER A 29 28.92 -18.14 28.17
CA SER A 29 29.22 -18.69 29.49
C SER A 29 27.95 -19.27 30.11
N ASP A 30 28.14 -20.46 30.65
CA ASP A 30 27.14 -21.43 31.08
C ASP A 30 27.01 -21.44 32.63
N THR A 31 25.90 -22.03 33.11
CA THR A 31 25.75 -22.71 34.43
C THR A 31 25.60 -21.87 35.72
N LYS A 32 24.41 -21.85 36.37
CA LYS A 32 23.92 -22.88 37.33
C LYS A 32 22.66 -22.46 38.15
N ILE A 33 21.82 -23.47 38.37
CA ILE A 33 20.60 -23.71 39.19
C ILE A 33 20.77 -23.32 40.69
N THR A 34 19.74 -22.86 41.46
CA THR A 34 18.81 -23.69 42.32
C THR A 34 17.63 -22.93 43.01
N SER A 35 16.41 -23.47 42.83
CA SER A 35 15.18 -23.72 43.68
C SER A 35 14.69 -22.73 44.79
N THR A 36 13.39 -22.41 45.02
CA THR A 36 12.19 -23.21 45.50
C THR A 36 11.05 -22.20 45.93
N PRO A 37 9.79 -22.50 46.37
CA PRO A 37 8.59 -23.25 45.88
C PRO A 37 7.28 -22.38 45.65
N PRO A 38 6.09 -22.95 45.26
CA PRO A 38 4.83 -22.24 44.88
C PRO A 38 3.77 -22.19 46.04
N PRO A 39 2.64 -21.42 46.02
CA PRO A 39 1.43 -21.58 45.17
C PRO A 39 0.76 -20.21 44.79
N ALA A 40 -0.40 -20.00 44.17
CA ALA A 40 -1.64 -20.75 43.96
C ALA A 40 -2.37 -20.24 42.69
N ALA A 41 -3.23 -21.08 42.13
CA ALA A 41 -4.09 -20.77 40.98
C ALA A 41 -5.20 -19.75 41.33
N SER A 42 -5.47 -18.81 40.42
CA SER A 42 -6.71 -18.04 40.36
C SER A 42 -7.05 -17.66 38.91
N LYS A 43 -8.33 -17.84 38.59
CA LYS A 43 -9.05 -17.86 37.30
C LYS A 43 -8.90 -16.59 36.43
N PRO A 44 -9.08 -16.66 35.09
CA PRO A 44 -8.82 -15.52 34.20
C PRO A 44 -9.88 -14.42 34.31
N ALA A 45 -9.43 -13.18 34.51
CA ALA A 45 -10.24 -11.99 34.32
C ALA A 45 -10.01 -11.44 32.91
N SER A 46 -11.12 -11.29 32.20
CA SER A 46 -11.27 -10.70 30.87
C SER A 46 -10.53 -9.37 30.75
N SER A 47 -9.53 -9.31 29.88
CA SER A 47 -8.89 -8.07 29.47
C SER A 47 -9.76 -7.39 28.43
N ALA A 48 -10.58 -6.43 28.86
CA ALA A 48 -11.09 -5.39 27.99
C ALA A 48 -9.90 -4.62 27.37
N PRO A 49 -9.87 -4.35 26.05
CA PRO A 49 -8.84 -3.51 25.47
C PRO A 49 -8.90 -2.10 26.06
N ALA A 50 -7.74 -1.66 26.56
CA ALA A 50 -7.50 -0.33 27.09
C ALA A 50 -7.87 0.75 26.06
N ALA A 51 -8.61 1.75 26.50
CA ALA A 51 -8.91 2.95 25.74
C ALA A 51 -7.63 3.65 25.28
N ALA A 52 -7.52 3.86 23.97
CA ALA A 52 -6.45 4.68 23.40
C ALA A 52 -6.62 6.15 23.80
N PRO A 53 -5.54 6.91 24.06
CA PRO A 53 -5.64 8.30 24.49
C PRO A 53 -5.94 9.25 23.32
N GLY A 54 -6.80 10.22 23.59
CA GLY A 54 -6.67 11.60 23.11
C GLY A 54 -7.02 11.85 21.65
N ALA A 55 -8.26 12.24 21.42
CA ALA A 55 -8.64 12.97 20.22
C ALA A 55 -7.88 14.31 20.15
N THR A 56 -6.88 14.39 19.28
CA THR A 56 -6.34 15.65 18.78
C THR A 56 -7.10 16.04 17.52
N ASP A 57 -7.81 17.15 17.63
CA ASP A 57 -8.32 18.05 16.60
C ASP A 57 -9.00 17.40 15.37
N LYS A 58 -10.33 17.27 15.45
CA LYS A 58 -11.19 17.32 14.27
C LYS A 58 -11.08 18.73 13.67
N THR A 59 -10.08 18.96 12.84
CA THR A 59 -10.30 19.80 11.67
C THR A 59 -11.51 19.22 10.94
N ALA A 60 -12.50 20.06 10.65
CA ALA A 60 -13.68 19.63 9.94
C ALA A 60 -13.27 19.14 8.54
N HIS A 61 -13.01 17.85 8.41
CA HIS A 61 -12.68 17.22 7.14
C HIS A 61 -13.90 17.38 6.23
N PRO A 62 -13.77 18.06 5.08
CA PRO A 62 -14.85 18.09 4.13
C PRO A 62 -15.00 16.67 3.56
N GLN A 63 -16.24 16.17 3.62
CA GLN A 63 -16.68 14.84 3.21
C GLN A 63 -16.10 13.67 4.01
N ALA A 64 -17.01 12.94 4.67
CA ALA A 64 -16.69 11.70 5.38
C ALA A 64 -16.13 10.65 4.39
N SER A 65 -15.06 9.97 4.81
CA SER A 65 -14.54 8.77 4.14
C SER A 65 -15.67 7.79 3.83
N LYS A 66 -15.55 7.12 2.68
CA LYS A 66 -16.44 6.05 2.21
C LYS A 66 -16.24 4.72 2.96
N GLY A 67 -15.49 4.73 4.06
CA GLY A 67 -15.14 3.53 4.83
C GLY A 67 -13.98 2.75 4.23
N GLY A 68 -13.23 3.35 3.31
CA GLY A 68 -12.09 2.76 2.64
C GLY A 68 -10.77 2.94 3.39
N GLN A 69 -9.72 2.39 2.80
CA GLN A 69 -8.35 2.73 3.15
C GLN A 69 -7.97 4.05 2.47
N VAL A 70 -7.35 4.94 3.23
CA VAL A 70 -6.95 6.27 2.76
C VAL A 70 -5.42 6.37 2.68
N VAL A 71 -4.93 6.96 1.59
CA VAL A 71 -3.54 7.36 1.41
C VAL A 71 -3.50 8.80 0.90
N GLU A 72 -2.74 9.65 1.57
CA GLU A 72 -2.42 11.00 1.07
C GLU A 72 -1.15 10.94 0.22
N SER A 73 -1.21 11.48 -0.99
CA SER A 73 -0.08 11.54 -1.93
C SER A 73 0.06 12.93 -2.51
N GLY A 74 0.90 13.76 -1.89
CA GLY A 74 1.07 15.15 -2.31
C GLY A 74 -0.21 15.95 -2.08
N ALA A 75 -0.76 16.53 -3.14
CA ALA A 75 -2.01 17.29 -3.09
C ALA A 75 -3.28 16.43 -3.24
N TYR A 76 -3.15 15.10 -3.23
CA TYR A 76 -4.22 14.18 -3.57
C TYR A 76 -4.58 13.27 -2.40
N HIS A 77 -5.88 13.15 -2.18
CA HIS A 77 -6.51 12.20 -1.28
C HIS A 77 -6.95 10.98 -2.08
N LEU A 78 -6.41 9.81 -1.72
CA LEU A 78 -6.67 8.55 -2.39
C LEU A 78 -7.43 7.64 -1.43
N GLU A 79 -8.69 7.33 -1.72
CA GLU A 79 -9.48 6.39 -0.93
C GLU A 79 -9.84 5.14 -1.76
N PHE A 80 -9.57 3.97 -1.19
CA PHE A 80 -9.79 2.68 -1.81
C PHE A 80 -10.80 1.85 -1.01
N VAL A 81 -11.86 1.41 -1.67
CA VAL A 81 -12.89 0.52 -1.13
C VAL A 81 -12.93 -0.74 -1.99
N ALA A 82 -13.03 -1.89 -1.35
CA ALA A 82 -13.17 -3.17 -2.03
C ALA A 82 -14.42 -3.88 -1.52
N GLU A 83 -15.38 -4.13 -2.39
CA GLU A 83 -16.67 -4.73 -2.06
C GLU A 83 -16.83 -6.07 -2.76
N LYS A 84 -17.12 -7.12 -1.99
CA LYS A 84 -17.29 -8.47 -2.53
C LYS A 84 -18.68 -8.61 -3.18
N GLU A 85 -18.70 -9.13 -4.40
CA GLU A 85 -19.91 -9.39 -5.19
C GLU A 85 -19.94 -10.83 -5.73
N SER A 86 -21.04 -11.22 -6.38
CA SER A 86 -21.17 -12.55 -6.99
C SER A 86 -20.22 -12.77 -8.17
N THR A 87 -19.88 -11.70 -8.90
CA THR A 87 -19.05 -11.75 -10.12
C THR A 87 -17.56 -11.60 -9.82
N GLY A 88 -17.18 -11.09 -8.65
CA GLY A 88 -15.81 -10.81 -8.25
C GLY A 88 -15.77 -9.85 -7.05
N THR A 89 -14.71 -9.04 -6.96
CA THR A 89 -14.65 -7.90 -6.03
C THR A 89 -14.72 -6.60 -6.82
N HIS A 90 -15.67 -5.74 -6.49
CA HIS A 90 -15.77 -4.38 -7.00
C HIS A 90 -14.70 -3.53 -6.31
N LEU A 91 -13.86 -2.87 -7.10
CA LEU A 91 -12.76 -2.04 -6.62
C LEU A 91 -13.09 -0.59 -6.91
N ASP A 92 -13.42 0.17 -5.87
CA ASP A 92 -13.73 1.59 -5.96
C ASP A 92 -12.54 2.43 -5.48
N PHE A 93 -12.16 3.39 -6.30
CA PHE A 93 -11.03 4.27 -6.08
C PHE A 93 -11.44 5.73 -6.24
N TYR A 94 -11.51 6.43 -5.12
CA TYR A 94 -11.81 7.84 -5.05
C TYR A 94 -10.50 8.62 -5.15
N LEU A 95 -10.29 9.26 -6.30
CA LEU A 95 -9.18 10.17 -6.54
C LEU A 95 -9.66 11.61 -6.35
N GLN A 96 -9.18 12.25 -5.29
CA GLN A 96 -9.63 13.58 -4.88
C GLN A 96 -8.43 14.52 -4.74
N LYS A 97 -8.65 15.84 -4.88
CA LYS A 97 -7.60 16.86 -4.84
C LYS A 97 -7.90 17.97 -3.84
N GLY A 98 -6.86 18.36 -3.10
CA GLY A 98 -6.85 19.47 -2.16
C GLY A 98 -7.76 19.26 -0.96
N ASP A 99 -7.76 20.25 -0.06
CA ASP A 99 -8.48 20.15 1.21
C ASP A 99 -9.96 19.89 1.03
N ALA A 100 -10.59 20.43 -0.03
CA ALA A 100 -12.02 20.26 -0.31
C ALA A 100 -12.41 18.87 -0.84
N HIS A 101 -11.45 17.94 -1.00
CA HIS A 101 -11.69 16.59 -1.51
C HIS A 101 -12.43 16.58 -2.87
N ALA A 102 -12.05 17.49 -3.76
CA ALA A 102 -12.69 17.63 -5.06
C ALA A 102 -12.35 16.42 -5.97
N PRO A 103 -13.34 15.75 -6.58
CA PRO A 103 -13.07 14.58 -7.43
C PRO A 103 -12.28 14.95 -8.68
N VAL A 104 -11.40 14.05 -9.11
CA VAL A 104 -10.57 14.20 -10.32
C VAL A 104 -11.06 13.22 -11.39
N PRO A 105 -11.91 13.63 -12.36
CA PRO A 105 -12.53 12.71 -13.33
C PRO A 105 -11.64 12.33 -14.53
N ASN A 106 -10.57 13.09 -14.80
CA ASN A 106 -9.82 13.02 -16.06
C ASN A 106 -8.46 12.33 -15.93
N ALA A 107 -8.29 11.44 -14.96
CA ALA A 107 -7.10 10.62 -14.79
C ALA A 107 -7.20 9.28 -15.55
N LYS A 108 -6.04 8.73 -15.95
CA LYS A 108 -5.91 7.33 -16.35
C LYS A 108 -5.53 6.52 -15.11
N VAL A 109 -6.44 5.68 -14.65
CA VAL A 109 -6.26 4.92 -13.40
C VAL A 109 -6.10 3.43 -13.68
N SER A 110 -5.11 2.81 -13.04
CA SER A 110 -4.94 1.36 -13.02
C SER A 110 -4.66 0.83 -11.62
N ALA A 111 -5.12 -0.40 -11.37
CA ALA A 111 -4.78 -1.19 -10.20
C ALA A 111 -3.83 -2.32 -10.61
N GLN A 112 -2.68 -2.41 -9.96
CA GLN A 112 -1.79 -3.56 -10.03
C GLN A 112 -2.03 -4.43 -8.80
N VAL A 113 -2.80 -5.50 -8.97
CA VAL A 113 -3.16 -6.43 -7.91
C VAL A 113 -2.15 -7.57 -7.90
N GLN A 114 -1.53 -7.82 -6.75
CA GLN A 114 -0.67 -8.99 -6.56
C GLN A 114 -1.53 -10.19 -6.13
N LEU A 115 -1.46 -11.27 -6.90
CA LEU A 115 -2.13 -12.54 -6.62
C LEU A 115 -1.35 -13.32 -5.54
N PRO A 116 -1.99 -14.30 -4.86
CA PRO A 116 -1.32 -15.14 -3.84
C PRO A 116 -0.07 -15.88 -4.35
N ASN A 117 -0.03 -16.21 -5.64
CA ASN A 117 1.12 -16.81 -6.31
C ASN A 117 2.25 -15.81 -6.64
N GLY A 118 2.13 -14.56 -6.21
CA GLY A 118 3.10 -13.48 -6.43
C GLY A 118 2.99 -12.78 -7.79
N LYS A 119 2.21 -13.30 -8.74
CA LYS A 119 2.00 -12.65 -10.05
C LYS A 119 1.19 -11.36 -9.91
N GLN A 120 1.43 -10.41 -10.80
CA GLN A 120 0.66 -9.17 -10.87
C GLN A 120 -0.38 -9.22 -11.98
N GLN A 121 -1.59 -8.75 -11.68
CA GLN A 121 -2.65 -8.49 -12.64
C GLN A 121 -2.91 -6.99 -12.68
N THR A 122 -2.82 -6.39 -13.88
CA THR A 122 -3.13 -4.97 -14.08
C THR A 122 -4.56 -4.83 -14.58
N LEU A 123 -5.35 -3.99 -13.91
CA LEU A 123 -6.72 -3.66 -14.25
C LEU A 123 -6.79 -2.18 -14.57
N ALA A 124 -7.41 -1.80 -15.69
CA ALA A 124 -7.75 -0.42 -15.95
C ALA A 124 -9.08 -0.09 -15.28
N LEU A 125 -9.13 0.99 -14.51
CA LEU A 125 -10.37 1.45 -13.88
C LEU A 125 -11.04 2.48 -14.78
N LYS A 126 -12.38 2.49 -14.76
CA LYS A 126 -13.21 3.44 -15.50
C LYS A 126 -13.81 4.44 -14.52
N TYR A 127 -13.86 5.70 -14.92
CA TYR A 127 -14.53 6.72 -14.12
C TYR A 127 -16.05 6.52 -14.20
N ASP A 128 -16.70 6.44 -13.04
CA ASP A 128 -18.14 6.53 -12.86
C ASP A 128 -18.51 7.97 -12.49
N PRO A 129 -19.20 8.73 -13.38
CA PRO A 129 -19.63 10.09 -13.10
C PRO A 129 -20.67 10.20 -11.98
N GLU A 130 -21.51 9.18 -11.78
CA GLU A 130 -22.57 9.20 -10.77
C GLU A 130 -21.98 9.07 -9.37
N GLY A 131 -21.14 8.05 -9.17
CA GLY A 131 -20.42 7.82 -7.93
C GLY A 131 -19.17 8.69 -7.73
N LYS A 132 -18.73 9.42 -8.77
CA LYS A 132 -17.55 10.31 -8.77
C LYS A 132 -16.25 9.62 -8.38
N HIS A 133 -16.08 8.35 -8.77
CA HIS A 133 -14.90 7.54 -8.48
C HIS A 133 -14.52 6.67 -9.67
N TYR A 134 -13.39 5.98 -9.57
CA TYR A 134 -12.93 5.01 -10.54
C TYR A 134 -13.30 3.61 -10.08
N THR A 135 -13.86 2.79 -10.96
CA THR A 135 -14.27 1.42 -10.63
C THR A 135 -13.74 0.38 -11.63
N VAL A 136 -13.47 -0.83 -11.13
CA VAL A 136 -13.32 -2.06 -11.92
C VAL A 136 -13.75 -3.28 -11.11
N VAL A 137 -14.21 -4.34 -11.78
CA VAL A 137 -14.40 -5.65 -11.14
C VAL A 137 -13.13 -6.48 -11.28
N PHE A 138 -12.58 -6.90 -10.14
CA PHE A 138 -11.52 -7.91 -10.06
C PHE A 138 -12.15 -9.32 -10.09
N PRO A 139 -11.88 -10.15 -11.11
CA PRO A 139 -12.66 -11.37 -11.35
C PRO A 139 -12.20 -12.59 -10.53
N VAL A 140 -11.05 -12.50 -9.85
CA VAL A 140 -10.48 -13.62 -9.08
C VAL A 140 -11.26 -13.79 -7.78
N LYS A 141 -11.68 -15.03 -7.51
CA LYS A 141 -12.50 -15.39 -6.33
C LYS A 141 -11.76 -16.22 -5.29
N GLU A 142 -10.49 -16.53 -5.57
CA GLU A 142 -9.63 -17.22 -4.60
C GLU A 142 -9.56 -16.40 -3.31
N ALA A 143 -9.64 -17.08 -2.16
CA ALA A 143 -9.53 -16.40 -0.88
C ALA A 143 -8.08 -16.02 -0.62
N GLY A 144 -7.86 -14.85 -0.04
CA GLY A 144 -6.51 -14.39 0.25
C GLY A 144 -6.43 -12.90 0.49
N GLN A 145 -5.22 -12.47 0.82
CA GLN A 145 -4.88 -11.05 0.92
C GLN A 145 -4.24 -10.59 -0.39
N TYR A 146 -4.74 -9.49 -0.92
CA TYR A 146 -4.37 -8.94 -2.22
C TYR A 146 -3.76 -7.55 -2.04
N PRO A 147 -2.42 -7.43 -2.04
CA PRO A 147 -1.76 -6.14 -2.15
C PRO A 147 -2.13 -5.46 -3.47
N VAL A 148 -2.43 -4.17 -3.43
CA VAL A 148 -2.78 -3.37 -4.61
C VAL A 148 -1.93 -2.14 -4.66
N LYS A 149 -1.30 -1.89 -5.81
CA LYS A 149 -0.76 -0.57 -6.15
C LYS A 149 -1.73 0.13 -7.09
N MET A 150 -2.30 1.25 -6.65
CA MET A 150 -3.05 2.16 -7.52
C MET A 150 -2.09 3.13 -8.19
N ASN A 151 -2.29 3.36 -9.48
CA ASN A 151 -1.56 4.30 -10.30
C ASN A 151 -2.56 5.22 -10.98
N ALA A 152 -2.44 6.53 -10.76
CA ALA A 152 -3.19 7.55 -11.46
C ALA A 152 -2.24 8.44 -12.25
N ASP A 153 -2.50 8.59 -13.55
CA ASP A 153 -1.86 9.59 -14.41
C ASP A 153 -2.85 10.71 -14.67
N ILE A 154 -2.56 11.89 -14.10
CA ILE A 154 -3.38 13.10 -14.12
C ILE A 154 -2.68 14.10 -15.03
N ASN A 155 -2.96 14.04 -16.33
CA ASN A 155 -2.33 14.91 -17.33
C ASN A 155 -0.79 14.86 -17.30
N GLY A 156 -0.20 13.69 -17.06
CA GLY A 156 1.25 13.48 -16.95
C GLY A 156 1.80 13.51 -15.52
N GLU A 157 1.04 14.01 -14.55
CA GLU A 157 1.38 13.89 -13.13
C GLU A 157 1.04 12.49 -12.63
N LYS A 158 2.02 11.78 -12.05
CA LYS A 158 1.84 10.44 -11.51
C LYS A 158 1.58 10.49 -10.01
N VAL A 159 0.47 9.87 -9.61
CA VAL A 159 0.04 9.77 -8.22
C VAL A 159 -0.20 8.29 -7.91
N ASP A 160 0.48 7.78 -6.90
CA ASP A 160 0.48 6.36 -6.57
C ASP A 160 -0.01 6.13 -5.14
N GLY A 161 -0.80 5.08 -4.93
CA GLY A 161 -1.25 4.62 -3.62
C GLY A 161 -1.01 3.12 -3.44
N ARG A 162 -0.73 2.68 -2.21
CA ARG A 162 -0.63 1.25 -1.87
C ARG A 162 -1.70 0.88 -0.86
N PHE A 163 -2.43 -0.17 -1.18
CA PHE A 163 -3.58 -0.65 -0.42
C PHE A 163 -3.55 -2.17 -0.32
N THR A 164 -4.49 -2.75 0.40
CA THR A 164 -4.68 -4.20 0.46
C THR A 164 -6.13 -4.56 0.67
N PHE A 165 -6.67 -5.59 0.05
CA PHE A 165 -7.99 -6.11 0.39
C PHE A 165 -7.96 -7.62 0.62
N THR A 166 -8.99 -8.14 1.27
CA THR A 166 -9.17 -9.57 1.49
C THR A 166 -10.38 -10.05 0.71
N GLN A 167 -10.27 -11.21 0.07
CA GLN A 167 -11.35 -11.85 -0.67
C GLN A 167 -11.95 -13.01 0.09
#